data_AF-A0A9P9IVX6-F1
#
_entry.id   AF-A0A9P9IVX6-F1
#
_cell.length_a   1.000
_cell.length_b   1.000
_cell.length_c   1.000
_cell.angle_alpha   90.00
_cell.angle_beta   90.00
_cell.angle_gamma   90.00
#
_symmetry.space_group_name_H-M   'P 1'
#
loop_
_entity.id
_entity.type
_entity.pdbx_description
1 polymer ?
#
loop_
_entity_poly.entity_id
_entity_poly.type
_entity_poly.pdbx_seq_one_letter_code
_entity_poly.pdbx_strand_id
1 'polypeptide(L)'
;SPHVQRCVRQLLTHSALWEAFNLVLDIPGLQHGMRTSTLHKLISLKCDEQVIKYLGHIRTVWSRFVQDDDEAIKKFDATDVKELELRCPRYSAYDKANIQRELEGGHIFRNFSQHERQAIWAIVTSTDCIIPSLYTFFEDVKLLQACVESMKYLISPVEETFNMALRASWTQGRMESEMSADEEARIDLLIRDLWMLTMQNFRLLAQQPRRSAERLLAKVPPQRANESKLARFARFADRSGFHSPEISILKELPQGQEEEIVLSDSVNATLRRCGLPTYATYEHDRWLLTAEFLHCDYSELNGGSRDVTSFFVLQSTYFAFFGR
;
A
#
# COMPACT_ATOMS: atom_id res chain seq x y z
N SER A 1 -21.47 -1.98 -19.24
CA SER A 1 -21.09 -0.68 -19.86
C SER A 1 -19.88 -0.89 -20.76
N PRO A 2 -19.81 -0.25 -21.95
CA PRO A 2 -18.66 -0.30 -22.87
C PRO A 2 -17.33 0.09 -22.20
N HIS A 3 -17.37 1.01 -21.23
CA HIS A 3 -16.20 1.41 -20.43
C HIS A 3 -15.66 0.25 -19.57
N VAL A 4 -16.55 -0.53 -18.93
CA VAL A 4 -16.16 -1.70 -18.13
C VAL A 4 -15.53 -2.77 -19.03
N GLN A 5 -16.11 -3.03 -20.21
CA GLN A 5 -15.55 -3.96 -21.18
C GLN A 5 -14.19 -3.52 -21.73
N ARG A 6 -13.94 -2.20 -21.84
CA ARG A 6 -12.62 -1.68 -22.20
C ARG A 6 -11.61 -1.83 -21.07
N CYS A 7 -12.01 -1.54 -19.82
CA CYS A 7 -11.15 -1.72 -18.64
C CYS A 7 -10.75 -3.19 -18.46
N VAL A 8 -11.70 -4.12 -18.61
CA VAL A 8 -11.42 -5.57 -18.58
C VAL A 8 -10.47 -5.96 -19.71
N ARG A 9 -10.68 -5.47 -20.94
CA ARG A 9 -9.76 -5.73 -22.06
C ARG A 9 -8.34 -5.20 -21.83
N GLN A 10 -8.18 -4.05 -21.18
CA GLN A 10 -6.87 -3.53 -20.79
C GLN A 10 -6.23 -4.32 -19.65
N LEU A 11 -7.00 -4.92 -18.75
CA LEU A 11 -6.45 -5.88 -17.79
C LEU A 11 -5.97 -7.16 -18.45
N LEU A 12 -6.71 -7.64 -19.45
CA LEU A 12 -6.33 -8.84 -20.21
C LEU A 12 -5.01 -8.67 -21.00
N THR A 13 -4.55 -7.44 -21.25
CA THR A 13 -3.23 -7.20 -21.84
C THR A 13 -2.09 -7.28 -20.83
N HIS A 14 -2.37 -7.26 -19.52
CA HIS A 14 -1.40 -7.48 -18.44
C HIS A 14 -1.69 -8.84 -17.78
N SER A 15 -1.16 -9.93 -18.37
CA SER A 15 -1.48 -11.31 -17.94
C SER A 15 -1.29 -11.53 -16.43
N ALA A 16 -0.16 -11.08 -15.87
CA ALA A 16 0.15 -11.24 -14.46
C ALA A 16 -0.81 -10.49 -13.53
N LEU A 17 -1.24 -9.27 -13.89
CA LEU A 17 -2.23 -8.52 -13.12
C LEU A 17 -3.59 -9.21 -13.14
N TRP A 18 -4.01 -9.68 -14.32
CA TRP A 18 -5.27 -10.40 -14.47
C TRP A 18 -5.28 -11.71 -13.67
N GLU A 19 -4.19 -12.47 -13.72
CA GLU A 19 -4.00 -13.68 -12.91
C GLU A 19 -4.11 -13.39 -11.42
N ALA A 20 -3.42 -12.34 -10.93
CA ALA A 20 -3.49 -11.94 -9.53
C ALA A 20 -4.92 -11.55 -9.10
N PHE A 21 -5.66 -10.82 -9.94
CA PHE A 21 -7.07 -10.52 -9.66
C PHE A 21 -7.94 -11.78 -9.65
N ASN A 22 -7.74 -12.72 -10.58
CA ASN A 22 -8.53 -13.96 -10.63
C ASN A 22 -8.34 -14.79 -9.37
N LEU A 23 -7.13 -14.90 -8.82
CA LEU A 23 -6.88 -15.63 -7.57
C LEU A 23 -7.67 -15.07 -6.39
N VAL A 24 -7.87 -13.74 -6.35
CA VAL A 24 -8.68 -13.07 -5.32
C VAL A 24 -10.17 -13.20 -5.61
N LEU A 25 -10.58 -13.05 -6.87
CA LEU A 25 -11.98 -13.12 -7.29
C LEU A 25 -12.55 -14.54 -7.26
N ASP A 26 -11.70 -15.57 -7.24
CA ASP A 26 -12.07 -16.97 -6.97
C ASP A 26 -12.72 -17.15 -5.59
N ILE A 27 -12.49 -16.22 -4.66
CA ILE A 27 -13.13 -16.19 -3.34
C ILE A 27 -14.43 -15.35 -3.45
N PRO A 28 -15.63 -15.97 -3.45
CA PRO A 28 -16.88 -15.27 -3.78
C PRO A 28 -17.18 -14.06 -2.89
N GLY A 29 -16.88 -14.17 -1.59
CA GLY A 29 -17.06 -13.07 -0.63
C GLY A 29 -16.31 -11.80 -1.00
N LEU A 30 -15.11 -11.91 -1.58
CA LEU A 30 -14.23 -10.77 -1.86
C LEU A 30 -14.69 -9.95 -3.07
N GLN A 31 -15.49 -10.52 -3.96
CA GLN A 31 -15.94 -9.87 -5.20
C GLN A 31 -16.70 -8.56 -4.95
N HIS A 32 -17.38 -8.42 -3.79
CA HIS A 32 -18.14 -7.22 -3.44
C HIS A 32 -17.27 -5.96 -3.29
N GLY A 33 -15.98 -6.12 -2.97
CA GLY A 33 -15.05 -5.00 -2.89
C GLY A 33 -14.54 -4.51 -4.25
N MET A 34 -14.88 -5.18 -5.36
CA MET A 34 -14.32 -4.91 -6.67
C MET A 34 -14.78 -3.58 -7.27
N ARG A 35 -13.84 -2.73 -7.70
CA ARG A 35 -14.11 -1.43 -8.33
C ARG A 35 -13.68 -1.41 -9.80
N THR A 36 -14.53 -1.95 -10.67
CA THR A 36 -14.20 -2.07 -12.10
C THR A 36 -13.96 -0.73 -12.81
N SER A 37 -14.59 0.34 -12.33
CA SER A 37 -14.42 1.69 -12.87
C SER A 37 -13.04 2.30 -12.59
N THR A 38 -12.27 1.80 -11.62
CA THR A 38 -10.94 2.33 -11.25
C THR A 38 -9.77 1.54 -11.82
N LEU A 39 -10.02 0.42 -12.51
CA LEU A 39 -8.98 -0.46 -13.05
C LEU A 39 -8.08 0.23 -14.08
N HIS A 40 -8.64 1.07 -14.95
CA HIS A 40 -7.83 1.85 -15.90
C HIS A 40 -6.88 2.83 -15.18
N LYS A 41 -7.29 3.40 -14.04
CA LYS A 41 -6.43 4.27 -13.22
C LYS A 41 -5.30 3.46 -12.60
N LEU A 42 -5.62 2.27 -12.10
CA LEU A 42 -4.65 1.34 -11.51
C LEU A 42 -3.55 0.96 -12.51
N ILE A 43 -3.93 0.55 -13.73
CA ILE A 43 -2.99 0.24 -14.81
C ILE A 43 -2.14 1.46 -15.19
N SER A 44 -2.75 2.65 -15.18
CA SER A 44 -2.02 3.90 -15.46
C SER A 44 -1.01 4.29 -14.37
N LEU A 45 -1.03 3.65 -13.19
CA LEU A 45 -0.05 3.93 -12.13
C LEU A 45 1.33 3.34 -12.42
N LYS A 46 1.44 2.36 -13.32
CA LYS A 46 2.72 1.72 -13.65
C LYS A 46 3.41 1.10 -12.41
N CYS A 47 2.61 0.49 -11.53
CA CYS A 47 3.03 -0.13 -10.27
C CYS A 47 2.54 -1.58 -10.18
N ASP A 48 2.66 -2.32 -11.28
CA ASP A 48 2.09 -3.66 -11.41
C ASP A 48 2.63 -4.61 -10.32
N GLU A 49 3.91 -4.48 -9.97
CA GLU A 49 4.57 -5.30 -8.94
C GLU A 49 3.94 -5.10 -7.56
N GLN A 50 3.73 -3.86 -7.12
CA GLN A 50 3.12 -3.55 -5.83
C GLN A 50 1.65 -3.99 -5.80
N VAL A 51 0.94 -3.84 -6.91
CA VAL A 51 -0.46 -4.26 -7.04
C VAL A 51 -0.57 -5.78 -6.94
N ILE A 52 0.25 -6.53 -7.69
CA ILE A 52 0.28 -7.99 -7.65
C ILE A 52 0.64 -8.46 -6.24
N LYS A 53 1.62 -7.83 -5.58
CA LYS A 53 2.01 -8.14 -4.21
C LYS A 53 0.84 -8.00 -3.23
N TYR A 54 0.07 -6.92 -3.32
CA TYR A 54 -1.09 -6.69 -2.46
C TYR A 54 -2.20 -7.72 -2.73
N LEU A 55 -2.54 -7.99 -3.99
CA LEU A 55 -3.56 -8.99 -4.33
C LEU A 55 -3.13 -10.39 -3.84
N GLY A 56 -1.85 -10.73 -3.98
CA GLY A 56 -1.26 -11.93 -3.39
C GLY A 56 -1.40 -11.97 -1.87
N HIS A 57 -1.13 -10.85 -1.18
CA HIS A 57 -1.32 -10.73 0.26
C HIS A 57 -2.78 -10.98 0.68
N ILE A 58 -3.76 -10.47 -0.07
CA ILE A 58 -5.17 -10.80 0.15
C ILE A 58 -5.39 -12.30 0.06
N ARG A 59 -4.99 -12.94 -1.06
CA ARG A 59 -5.16 -14.39 -1.23
C ARG A 59 -4.50 -15.17 -0.10
N THR A 60 -3.26 -14.83 0.28
CA THR A 60 -2.53 -15.51 1.36
C THR A 60 -3.25 -15.41 2.70
N VAL A 61 -3.75 -14.24 3.09
CA VAL A 61 -4.43 -14.09 4.40
C VAL A 61 -5.71 -14.93 4.44
N TRP A 62 -6.52 -14.88 3.39
CA TRP A 62 -7.78 -15.63 3.33
C TRP A 62 -7.57 -17.15 3.22
N SER A 63 -6.55 -17.58 2.48
CA SER A 63 -6.16 -18.99 2.35
C SER A 63 -5.73 -19.59 3.69
N ARG A 64 -5.00 -18.83 4.50
CA ARG A 64 -4.60 -19.27 5.85
C ARG A 64 -5.79 -19.60 6.74
N PHE A 65 -6.91 -18.88 6.65
CA PHE A 65 -8.08 -19.15 7.50
C PHE A 65 -8.64 -20.57 7.32
N VAL A 66 -8.44 -21.15 6.14
CA VAL A 66 -8.88 -22.50 5.78
C VAL A 66 -7.70 -23.45 5.56
N GLN A 67 -6.51 -23.12 6.08
CA GLN A 67 -5.30 -23.95 5.96
C GLN A 67 -4.98 -24.34 4.50
N ASP A 68 -5.15 -23.38 3.59
CA ASP A 68 -4.86 -23.53 2.16
C ASP A 68 -5.74 -24.58 1.42
N ASP A 69 -6.93 -24.87 1.95
CA ASP A 69 -7.98 -25.64 1.27
C ASP A 69 -8.71 -24.77 0.23
N ASP A 70 -8.40 -25.01 -1.05
CA ASP A 70 -8.96 -24.31 -2.22
C ASP A 70 -10.48 -24.49 -2.41
N GLU A 71 -11.10 -25.53 -1.85
CA GLU A 71 -12.56 -25.70 -1.91
C GLU A 71 -13.23 -25.02 -0.71
N ALA A 72 -12.61 -25.09 0.47
CA ALA A 72 -13.10 -24.40 1.65
C ALA A 72 -13.04 -22.87 1.53
N ILE A 73 -12.02 -22.32 0.86
CA ILE A 73 -11.89 -20.86 0.67
C ILE A 73 -13.08 -20.28 -0.12
N LYS A 74 -13.69 -21.07 -1.01
CA LYS A 74 -14.85 -20.67 -1.82
C LYS A 74 -16.15 -20.58 -1.01
N LYS A 75 -16.16 -21.12 0.22
CA LYS A 75 -17.32 -21.06 1.12
C LYS A 75 -17.48 -19.69 1.79
N PHE A 76 -16.44 -18.85 1.79
CA PHE A 76 -16.52 -17.49 2.33
C PHE A 76 -17.50 -16.63 1.52
N ASP A 77 -18.48 -16.06 2.22
CA ASP A 77 -19.48 -15.18 1.62
C ASP A 77 -19.19 -13.69 1.89
N ALA A 78 -20.05 -12.82 1.36
CA ALA A 78 -19.89 -11.38 1.48
C ALA A 78 -20.05 -10.88 2.92
N THR A 79 -20.84 -11.58 3.74
CA THR A 79 -21.03 -11.27 5.16
C THR A 79 -19.75 -11.56 5.91
N ASP A 80 -19.12 -12.71 5.64
CA ASP A 80 -17.84 -13.09 6.24
C ASP A 80 -16.77 -12.04 5.97
N VAL A 81 -16.65 -11.59 4.71
CA VAL A 81 -15.69 -10.54 4.32
C VAL A 81 -15.99 -9.23 5.01
N LYS A 82 -17.25 -8.76 4.99
CA LYS A 82 -17.63 -7.49 5.60
C LYS A 82 -17.39 -7.46 7.11
N GLU A 83 -17.57 -8.60 7.77
CA GLU A 83 -17.34 -8.74 9.21
C GLU A 83 -15.87 -9.08 9.56
N LEU A 84 -14.98 -9.27 8.59
CA LEU A 84 -13.56 -9.50 8.87
C LEU A 84 -12.68 -8.35 8.37
N GLU A 85 -13.01 -7.75 7.23
CA GLU A 85 -12.19 -6.69 6.64
C GLU A 85 -11.98 -5.52 7.61
N LEU A 86 -10.81 -4.90 7.55
CA LEU A 86 -10.40 -3.80 8.42
C LEU A 86 -10.21 -4.18 9.91
N ARG A 87 -10.34 -5.45 10.28
CA ARG A 87 -10.16 -5.91 11.67
C ARG A 87 -8.79 -6.56 11.87
N CYS A 88 -8.26 -6.45 13.08
CA CYS A 88 -7.02 -7.11 13.51
C CYS A 88 -7.23 -7.68 14.93
N PRO A 89 -7.93 -8.83 15.06
CA PRO A 89 -8.35 -9.38 16.34
C PRO A 89 -7.19 -9.88 17.22
N ARG A 90 -5.98 -10.04 16.69
CA ARG A 90 -4.78 -10.31 17.50
C ARG A 90 -4.44 -9.15 18.42
N TYR A 91 -4.55 -7.92 17.92
CA TYR A 91 -4.10 -6.71 18.62
C TYR A 91 -5.25 -5.82 19.10
N SER A 92 -6.45 -5.97 18.52
CA SER A 92 -7.64 -5.22 18.91
C SER A 92 -8.62 -6.09 19.68
N ALA A 93 -8.75 -5.80 20.99
CA ALA A 93 -9.73 -6.48 21.84
C ALA A 93 -11.17 -6.22 21.38
N TYR A 94 -11.42 -5.02 20.83
CA TYR A 94 -12.72 -4.64 20.26
C TYR A 94 -13.06 -5.49 19.04
N ASP A 95 -12.11 -5.63 18.10
CA ASP A 95 -12.31 -6.46 16.91
C ASP A 95 -12.55 -7.92 17.25
N LYS A 96 -11.74 -8.45 18.18
CA LYS A 96 -11.87 -9.82 18.67
C LYS A 96 -13.26 -10.05 19.24
N ALA A 97 -13.73 -9.19 20.14
CA ALA A 97 -15.06 -9.31 20.75
C ALA A 97 -16.19 -9.20 19.71
N ASN A 98 -16.03 -8.34 18.70
CA ASN A 98 -17.02 -8.19 17.64
C ASN A 98 -17.12 -9.44 16.76
N ILE A 99 -15.99 -9.94 16.25
CA ILE A 99 -15.98 -11.15 15.42
C ILE A 99 -16.51 -12.34 16.22
N GLN A 100 -16.14 -12.46 17.51
CA GLN A 100 -16.64 -13.52 18.38
C GLN A 100 -18.17 -13.48 18.51
N ARG A 101 -18.75 -12.29 18.70
CA ARG A 101 -20.22 -12.13 18.80
C ARG A 101 -20.93 -12.55 17.51
N GLU A 102 -20.41 -12.14 16.35
CA GLU A 102 -20.97 -12.53 15.06
C GLU A 102 -20.86 -14.04 14.81
N LEU A 103 -19.76 -14.65 15.28
CA LEU A 103 -19.55 -16.09 15.21
C LEU A 103 -20.54 -16.86 16.07
N GLU A 104 -20.69 -16.48 17.34
CA GLU A 104 -21.60 -17.10 18.32
C GLU A 104 -23.07 -16.90 17.92
N GLY A 105 -23.41 -15.75 17.34
CA GLY A 105 -24.73 -15.49 16.76
C GLY A 105 -25.01 -16.28 15.47
N GLY A 106 -24.03 -17.00 14.93
CA GLY A 106 -24.14 -17.74 13.68
C GLY A 106 -24.30 -16.83 12.45
N HIS A 107 -23.87 -15.57 12.55
CA HIS A 107 -24.01 -14.57 11.50
C HIS A 107 -22.89 -14.67 10.45
N ILE A 108 -21.70 -15.14 10.84
CA ILE A 108 -20.57 -15.42 9.96
C ILE A 108 -20.25 -16.92 9.89
N PHE A 109 -19.53 -17.29 8.84
CA PHE A 109 -19.09 -18.64 8.46
C PHE A 109 -20.25 -19.62 8.31
N ARG A 110 -21.38 -19.14 7.77
CA ARG A 110 -22.63 -19.92 7.68
C ARG A 110 -22.48 -21.20 6.88
N ASN A 111 -21.62 -21.17 5.85
CA ASN A 111 -21.34 -22.27 4.95
C ASN A 111 -20.33 -23.29 5.51
N PHE A 112 -19.81 -23.06 6.72
CA PHE A 112 -18.86 -23.94 7.40
C PHE A 112 -19.54 -24.69 8.55
N SER A 113 -19.08 -25.92 8.78
CA SER A 113 -19.42 -26.74 9.95
C SER A 113 -18.90 -26.12 11.25
N GLN A 114 -19.45 -26.54 12.39
CA GLN A 114 -19.03 -26.03 13.70
C GLN A 114 -17.53 -26.25 13.98
N HIS A 115 -16.97 -27.38 13.54
CA HIS A 115 -15.55 -27.67 13.69
C HIS A 115 -14.68 -26.75 12.82
N GLU A 116 -15.04 -26.56 11.54
CA GLU A 116 -14.35 -25.61 10.66
C GLU A 116 -14.40 -24.18 11.22
N ARG A 117 -15.55 -23.75 11.75
CA ARG A 117 -15.70 -22.43 12.39
C ARG A 117 -14.73 -22.21 13.55
N GLN A 118 -14.54 -23.22 14.41
CA GLN A 118 -13.61 -23.15 15.53
C GLN A 118 -12.15 -23.08 15.04
N ALA A 119 -11.80 -23.83 14.00
CA ALA A 119 -10.47 -23.78 13.40
C ALA A 119 -10.20 -22.41 12.76
N ILE A 120 -11.14 -21.88 11.96
CA ILE A 120 -11.06 -20.54 11.36
C ILE A 120 -10.88 -19.48 12.45
N TRP A 121 -11.66 -19.56 13.54
CA TRP A 121 -11.57 -18.62 14.66
C TRP A 121 -10.18 -18.58 15.32
N ALA A 122 -9.57 -19.76 15.54
CA ALA A 122 -8.22 -19.83 16.10
C ALA A 122 -7.20 -19.11 15.22
N ILE A 123 -7.32 -19.26 13.89
CA ILE A 123 -6.41 -18.62 12.94
C ILE A 123 -6.69 -17.12 12.86
N VAL A 124 -7.95 -16.72 12.69
CA VAL A 124 -8.39 -15.31 12.64
C VAL A 124 -7.85 -14.53 13.84
N THR A 125 -7.96 -15.07 15.06
CA THR A 125 -7.48 -14.39 16.28
C THR A 125 -5.95 -14.31 16.41
N SER A 126 -5.21 -15.06 15.61
CA SER A 126 -3.74 -15.04 15.56
C SER A 126 -3.17 -14.18 14.42
N THR A 127 -4.03 -13.70 13.51
CA THR A 127 -3.64 -12.87 12.36
C THR A 127 -3.07 -11.52 12.82
N ASP A 128 -1.82 -11.26 12.44
CA ASP A 128 -1.02 -10.11 12.86
C ASP A 128 -1.02 -8.94 11.87
N CYS A 129 -2.00 -8.91 10.98
CA CYS A 129 -2.23 -7.82 10.05
C CYS A 129 -3.68 -7.35 10.10
N ILE A 130 -3.96 -6.21 9.50
CA ILE A 130 -5.34 -5.83 9.18
C ILE A 130 -5.84 -6.81 8.13
N ILE A 131 -6.96 -7.47 8.37
CA ILE A 131 -7.52 -8.44 7.43
C ILE A 131 -7.88 -7.68 6.13
N PRO A 132 -7.21 -8.00 5.01
CA PRO A 132 -7.33 -7.22 3.80
C PRO A 132 -8.49 -7.73 2.94
N SER A 133 -9.00 -6.87 2.07
CA SER A 133 -10.01 -7.21 1.06
C SER A 133 -9.80 -6.38 -0.19
N LEU A 134 -10.60 -6.62 -1.24
CA LEU A 134 -10.59 -5.72 -2.41
C LEU A 134 -11.01 -4.29 -2.02
N TYR A 135 -11.88 -4.11 -1.02
CA TYR A 135 -12.21 -2.78 -0.52
C TYR A 135 -10.98 -2.09 0.06
N THR A 136 -10.26 -2.75 0.99
CA THR A 136 -9.07 -2.16 1.63
C THR A 136 -7.98 -1.86 0.59
N PHE A 137 -7.77 -2.77 -0.36
CA PHE A 137 -6.84 -2.57 -1.47
C PHE A 137 -7.13 -1.31 -2.27
N PHE A 138 -8.38 -1.09 -2.71
CA PHE A 138 -8.71 0.10 -3.49
C PHE A 138 -8.64 1.40 -2.67
N GLU A 139 -8.81 1.33 -1.35
CA GLU A 139 -8.54 2.46 -0.47
C GLU A 139 -7.03 2.73 -0.37
N ASP A 140 -6.23 1.70 -0.08
CA ASP A 140 -4.78 1.77 0.09
C ASP A 140 -4.04 2.18 -1.19
N VAL A 141 -4.57 1.84 -2.37
CA VAL A 141 -4.06 2.34 -3.66
C VAL A 141 -4.05 3.87 -3.73
N LYS A 142 -4.89 4.58 -2.97
CA LYS A 142 -4.85 6.07 -2.92
C LYS A 142 -3.56 6.58 -2.27
N LEU A 143 -3.01 5.84 -1.30
CA LEU A 143 -1.71 6.16 -0.71
C LEU A 143 -0.58 5.87 -1.70
N LEU A 144 -0.63 4.71 -2.39
CA LEU A 144 0.32 4.38 -3.45
C LEU A 144 0.30 5.44 -4.56
N GLN A 145 -0.87 5.93 -4.96
CA GLN A 145 -1.02 7.03 -5.93
C GLN A 145 -0.29 8.30 -5.49
N ALA A 146 -0.41 8.68 -4.22
CA ALA A 146 0.31 9.85 -3.70
C ALA A 146 1.83 9.65 -3.71
N CYS A 147 2.29 8.41 -3.47
CA CYS A 147 3.70 8.04 -3.55
C CYS A 147 4.22 8.08 -5.00
N VAL A 148 3.43 7.60 -5.96
CA VAL A 148 3.75 7.64 -7.40
C VAL A 148 4.02 9.05 -7.90
N GLU A 149 3.23 10.04 -7.46
CA GLU A 149 3.49 11.45 -7.82
C GLU A 149 4.86 11.94 -7.33
N SER A 150 5.39 11.35 -6.25
CA SER A 150 6.76 11.62 -5.79
C SER A 150 7.79 10.88 -6.64
N MET A 151 7.52 9.62 -7.01
CA MET A 151 8.44 8.82 -7.82
C MET A 151 8.68 9.39 -9.22
N LYS A 152 7.68 10.05 -9.82
CA LYS A 152 7.78 10.72 -11.13
C LYS A 152 8.87 11.80 -11.19
N TYR A 153 9.28 12.36 -10.05
CA TYR A 153 10.40 13.31 -10.02
C TYR A 153 11.75 12.64 -10.29
N LEU A 154 11.89 11.35 -9.98
CA LEU A 154 13.14 10.63 -10.22
C LEU A 154 13.20 10.04 -11.62
N ILE A 155 12.07 9.58 -12.16
CA ILE A 155 12.04 8.92 -13.46
C ILE A 155 10.69 9.17 -14.14
N SER A 156 10.72 9.89 -15.25
CA SER A 156 9.54 10.21 -16.06
C SER A 156 9.94 10.70 -17.45
N PRO A 157 9.24 10.31 -18.54
CA PRO A 157 8.09 9.41 -18.56
C PRO A 157 8.49 7.95 -18.34
N VAL A 158 7.54 7.15 -17.87
CA VAL A 158 7.72 5.70 -17.68
C VAL A 158 6.78 4.96 -18.64
N GLU A 159 7.34 4.24 -19.60
CA GLU A 159 6.58 3.40 -20.54
C GLU A 159 6.16 2.07 -19.88
N GLU A 160 7.06 1.47 -19.11
CA GLU A 160 6.89 0.24 -18.35
C GLU A 160 6.45 0.53 -16.89
N THR A 161 6.84 -0.30 -15.92
CA THR A 161 6.63 -0.03 -14.49
C THR A 161 7.75 0.81 -13.89
N PHE A 162 7.49 1.49 -12.77
CA PHE A 162 8.56 2.19 -12.03
C PHE A 162 9.68 1.24 -11.60
N ASN A 163 9.37 0.01 -11.21
CA ASN A 163 10.39 -0.98 -10.85
C ASN A 163 11.28 -1.33 -12.04
N MET A 164 10.70 -1.60 -13.22
CA MET A 164 11.47 -1.89 -14.45
C MET A 164 12.35 -0.71 -14.84
N ALA A 165 11.79 0.51 -14.85
CA ALA A 165 12.53 1.71 -15.20
C ALA A 165 13.66 2.03 -14.21
N LEU A 166 13.44 1.85 -12.90
CA LEU A 166 14.48 2.01 -11.89
C LEU A 166 15.57 0.94 -12.04
N ARG A 167 15.21 -0.33 -12.26
CA ARG A 167 16.20 -1.39 -12.53
C ARG A 167 17.04 -1.07 -13.76
N ALA A 168 16.42 -0.63 -14.86
CA ALA A 168 17.14 -0.21 -16.06
C ALA A 168 18.06 0.99 -15.82
N SER A 169 17.61 1.97 -15.02
CA SER A 169 18.42 3.15 -14.64
C SER A 169 19.64 2.80 -13.79
N TRP A 170 19.58 1.69 -13.07
CA TRP A 170 20.67 1.19 -12.24
C TRP A 170 21.72 0.43 -13.06
N THR A 171 21.27 -0.34 -14.05
CA THR A 171 22.12 -1.18 -14.89
C THR A 171 22.76 -0.40 -16.05
N GLN A 172 22.34 0.85 -16.28
CA GLN A 172 22.85 1.71 -17.34
C GLN A 172 24.39 1.81 -17.29
N GLY A 173 25.05 1.37 -18.36
CA GLY A 173 26.52 1.40 -18.49
C GLY A 173 27.24 0.14 -18.04
N ARG A 174 26.55 -0.88 -17.54
CA ARG A 174 27.11 -2.22 -17.36
C ARG A 174 26.97 -2.99 -18.70
N MET A 175 28.09 -3.50 -19.24
CA MET A 175 28.02 -4.54 -20.28
C MET A 175 27.21 -5.72 -19.73
N GLU A 176 26.47 -6.42 -20.60
CA GLU A 176 25.57 -7.56 -20.36
C GLU A 176 26.22 -8.72 -19.56
N SER A 177 26.67 -8.46 -18.35
CA SER A 177 27.01 -9.46 -17.36
C SER A 177 25.71 -9.78 -16.65
N GLU A 178 25.34 -11.06 -16.66
CA GLU A 178 24.27 -11.57 -15.80
C GLU A 178 24.50 -11.05 -14.38
N MET A 179 23.49 -10.40 -13.82
CA MET A 179 23.55 -9.94 -12.44
C MET A 179 23.54 -11.15 -11.52
N SER A 180 24.31 -11.07 -10.42
CA SER A 180 24.18 -12.07 -9.37
C SER A 180 22.83 -11.93 -8.65
N ALA A 181 22.32 -13.04 -8.10
CA ALA A 181 21.10 -13.03 -7.28
C ALA A 181 21.19 -12.04 -6.09
N ASP A 182 22.39 -11.88 -5.52
CA ASP A 182 22.64 -10.93 -4.43
C ASP A 182 22.49 -9.47 -4.89
N GLU A 183 22.90 -9.16 -6.12
CA GLU A 183 22.71 -7.83 -6.71
C GLU A 183 21.24 -7.55 -7.02
N GLU A 184 20.50 -8.53 -7.55
CA GLU A 184 19.06 -8.39 -7.78
C GLU A 184 18.32 -8.10 -6.47
N ALA A 185 18.60 -8.88 -5.42
CA ALA A 185 18.03 -8.66 -4.09
C ALA A 185 18.39 -7.27 -3.55
N ARG A 186 19.63 -6.81 -3.77
CA ARG A 186 20.06 -5.48 -3.36
C ARG A 186 19.32 -4.37 -4.08
N ILE A 187 19.11 -4.47 -5.39
CA ILE A 187 18.34 -3.46 -6.14
C ILE A 187 16.90 -3.42 -5.62
N ASP A 188 16.30 -4.57 -5.35
CA ASP A 188 14.93 -4.63 -4.83
C ASP A 188 14.78 -3.95 -3.46
N LEU A 189 15.77 -4.11 -2.58
CA LEU A 189 15.83 -3.37 -1.31
C LEU A 189 15.94 -1.86 -1.53
N LEU A 190 16.77 -1.41 -2.47
CA LEU A 190 16.95 0.01 -2.74
C LEU A 190 15.73 0.66 -3.39
N ILE A 191 15.03 -0.05 -4.26
CA ILE A 191 13.73 0.37 -4.81
C ILE A 191 12.70 0.45 -3.67
N ARG A 192 12.69 -0.53 -2.77
CA ARG A 192 11.81 -0.54 -1.59
C ARG A 192 12.12 0.63 -0.64
N ASP A 193 13.38 1.03 -0.51
CA ASP A 193 13.77 2.23 0.25
C ASP A 193 13.28 3.52 -0.42
N LEU A 194 13.35 3.62 -1.75
CA LEU A 194 12.75 4.76 -2.49
C LEU A 194 11.25 4.85 -2.21
N TRP A 195 10.52 3.74 -2.29
CA TRP A 195 9.09 3.73 -1.96
C TRP A 195 8.82 4.13 -0.51
N MET A 196 9.61 3.62 0.44
CA MET A 196 9.52 4.01 1.85
C MET A 196 9.73 5.52 2.04
N LEU A 197 10.75 6.10 1.40
CA LEU A 197 10.99 7.55 1.41
C LEU A 197 9.84 8.35 0.80
N THR A 198 9.21 7.85 -0.26
CA THR A 198 7.99 8.47 -0.80
C THR A 198 6.84 8.40 0.21
N MET A 199 6.59 7.26 0.87
CA MET A 199 5.55 7.17 1.91
C MET A 199 5.85 8.11 3.09
N GLN A 200 7.09 8.23 3.51
CA GLN A 200 7.51 9.17 4.57
C GLN A 200 7.30 10.66 4.21
N ASN A 201 7.30 11.00 2.92
CA ASN A 201 7.40 12.40 2.47
C ASN A 201 6.41 12.79 1.36
N PHE A 202 5.43 11.96 1.00
CA PHE A 202 4.57 12.21 -0.16
C PHE A 202 3.84 13.55 -0.07
N ARG A 203 3.51 14.06 1.13
CA ARG A 203 2.88 15.40 1.25
C ARG A 203 3.84 16.56 0.95
N LEU A 204 5.14 16.34 1.15
CA LEU A 204 6.21 17.32 0.91
C LEU A 204 6.78 17.19 -0.51
N LEU A 205 6.76 15.99 -1.07
CA LEU A 205 7.25 15.66 -2.41
C LEU A 205 6.16 15.81 -3.48
N ALA A 206 4.95 15.31 -3.23
CA ALA A 206 3.82 15.39 -4.16
C ALA A 206 3.09 16.74 -4.03
N GLN A 207 3.65 17.76 -4.68
CA GLN A 207 2.91 18.99 -5.01
C GLN A 207 3.13 19.28 -6.50
N GLN A 208 2.11 19.03 -7.32
CA GLN A 208 2.06 19.39 -8.75
C GLN A 208 0.69 20.06 -9.05
N PRO A 209 0.61 20.87 -10.12
CA PRO A 209 -0.08 22.16 -10.12
C PRO A 209 -1.60 22.01 -10.18
N ARG A 210 -2.28 23.04 -9.66
CA ARG A 210 -3.72 23.25 -9.88
C ARG A 210 -4.06 23.07 -11.36
N ARG A 211 -4.83 22.04 -11.71
CA ARG A 211 -5.46 21.98 -13.04
C ARG A 211 -6.57 23.04 -13.14
N SER A 212 -6.49 23.80 -14.23
CA SER A 212 -7.41 24.83 -14.75
C SER A 212 -7.71 26.03 -13.85
N ALA A 213 -7.08 27.15 -14.19
CA ALA A 213 -7.28 28.50 -13.64
C ALA A 213 -8.65 29.14 -13.95
N GLU A 214 -9.71 28.37 -14.21
CA GLU A 214 -11.00 28.95 -14.62
C GLU A 214 -12.11 28.93 -13.58
N ARG A 215 -11.92 28.26 -12.44
CA ARG A 215 -12.91 28.32 -11.37
C ARG A 215 -12.20 28.28 -10.02
N LEU A 216 -11.98 29.47 -9.44
CA LEU A 216 -12.26 29.82 -8.04
C LEU A 216 -11.50 31.11 -7.68
N LEU A 217 -12.26 32.19 -7.58
CA LEU A 217 -11.81 33.45 -6.98
C LEU A 217 -11.37 33.19 -5.52
N ALA A 218 -10.20 33.73 -5.18
CA ALA A 218 -9.61 33.86 -3.85
C ALA A 218 -9.32 32.57 -3.05
N LYS A 219 -8.29 31.79 -3.39
CA LYS A 219 -7.55 30.94 -2.42
C LYS A 219 -6.06 30.79 -2.78
N VAL A 220 -5.19 31.15 -1.84
CA VAL A 220 -3.77 30.79 -1.57
C VAL A 220 -2.93 30.28 -2.77
N PRO A 221 -1.77 30.86 -3.11
CA PRO A 221 -0.93 30.36 -4.22
C PRO A 221 -0.56 28.88 -4.03
N PRO A 222 -0.41 28.10 -5.12
CA PRO A 222 0.00 26.70 -5.05
C PRO A 222 1.36 26.60 -4.36
N GLN A 223 1.41 25.86 -3.25
CA GLN A 223 2.65 25.51 -2.58
C GLN A 223 3.45 24.63 -3.57
N ARG A 224 4.71 25.00 -3.84
CA ARG A 224 5.62 24.22 -4.70
C ARG A 224 6.19 23.07 -3.86
N ALA A 225 6.42 21.92 -4.49
CA ALA A 225 7.11 20.81 -3.84
C ALA A 225 8.40 21.32 -3.18
N ASN A 226 8.68 20.84 -1.97
CA ASN A 226 9.78 21.37 -1.18
C ASN A 226 11.11 21.01 -1.89
N GLU A 227 11.75 22.01 -2.50
CA GLU A 227 12.96 21.84 -3.32
C GLU A 227 14.09 21.15 -2.53
N SER A 228 14.22 21.43 -1.23
CA SER A 228 15.22 20.80 -0.36
C SER A 228 14.93 19.30 -0.16
N LYS A 229 13.66 18.92 0.03
CA LYS A 229 13.25 17.50 0.14
C LYS A 229 13.39 16.78 -1.20
N LEU A 230 13.05 17.42 -2.33
CA LEU A 230 13.27 16.86 -3.67
C LEU A 230 14.76 16.63 -3.95
N ALA A 231 15.62 17.60 -3.62
CA ALA A 231 17.06 17.47 -3.77
C ALA A 231 17.62 16.33 -2.92
N ARG A 232 17.13 16.18 -1.68
CA ARG A 232 17.50 15.06 -0.81
C ARG A 232 17.03 13.71 -1.37
N PHE A 233 15.83 13.65 -1.94
CA PHE A 233 15.29 12.43 -2.55
C PHE A 233 16.11 12.02 -3.78
N ALA A 234 16.44 12.97 -4.67
CA ALA A 234 17.31 12.73 -5.82
C ALA A 234 18.73 12.32 -5.42
N ARG A 235 19.34 12.99 -4.42
CA ARG A 235 20.65 12.60 -3.87
C ARG A 235 20.64 11.22 -3.21
N PHE A 236 19.51 10.78 -2.68
CA PHE A 236 19.39 9.40 -2.20
C PHE A 236 19.39 8.43 -3.39
N ALA A 237 18.57 8.66 -4.41
CA ALA A 237 18.53 7.81 -5.60
C ALA A 237 19.90 7.71 -6.31
N ASP A 238 20.59 8.84 -6.49
CA ASP A 238 21.94 8.92 -7.09
C ASP A 238 22.98 8.15 -6.28
N ARG A 239 23.00 8.32 -4.95
CA ARG A 239 23.93 7.60 -4.05
C ARG A 239 23.63 6.12 -3.94
N SER A 240 22.36 5.75 -4.09
CA SER A 240 22.01 4.36 -4.26
C SER A 240 22.68 3.90 -5.55
N GLY A 241 22.48 4.56 -6.69
CA GLY A 241 23.08 4.19 -7.98
C GLY A 241 22.08 4.20 -9.13
N PHE A 242 20.91 4.81 -8.93
CA PHE A 242 19.91 5.03 -9.96
C PHE A 242 20.27 6.30 -10.73
N HIS A 243 20.24 6.24 -12.06
CA HIS A 243 20.65 7.35 -12.91
C HIS A 243 19.53 7.77 -13.87
N SER A 244 19.20 9.05 -13.86
CA SER A 244 18.29 9.65 -14.84
C SER A 244 18.65 11.12 -15.06
N PRO A 245 18.21 11.72 -16.18
CA PRO A 245 18.30 13.17 -16.36
C PRO A 245 17.64 13.93 -15.22
N GLU A 246 16.49 13.46 -14.73
CA GLU A 246 15.74 14.11 -13.64
C GLU A 246 16.52 14.08 -12.32
N ILE A 247 17.11 12.93 -11.97
CA ILE A 247 17.96 12.79 -10.77
C ILE A 247 19.16 13.74 -10.86
N SER A 248 19.78 13.83 -12.04
CA SER A 248 20.94 14.69 -12.29
C SER A 248 20.63 16.17 -12.13
N ILE A 249 19.43 16.60 -12.54
CA ILE A 249 18.97 17.98 -12.38
C ILE A 249 18.61 18.26 -10.91
N LEU A 250 17.84 17.37 -10.28
CA LEU A 250 17.30 17.62 -8.95
C LEU A 250 18.36 17.57 -7.85
N LYS A 251 19.42 16.76 -8.00
CA LYS A 251 20.47 16.66 -6.97
C LYS A 251 21.28 17.94 -6.78
N GLU A 252 21.33 18.79 -7.83
CA GLU A 252 22.01 20.08 -7.86
C GLU A 252 21.18 21.23 -7.25
N LEU A 253 19.91 20.98 -6.90
CA LEU A 253 19.07 21.99 -6.26
C LEU A 253 19.64 22.41 -4.88
N PRO A 254 19.54 23.71 -4.54
CA PRO A 254 20.12 24.25 -3.32
C PRO A 254 19.50 23.62 -2.07
N GLN A 255 20.32 23.45 -1.04
CA GLN A 255 19.83 23.03 0.27
C GLN A 255 19.14 24.23 0.94
N GLY A 256 17.81 24.23 0.93
CA GLY A 256 17.02 25.15 1.74
C GLY A 256 17.11 24.78 3.23
N GLN A 257 16.97 25.78 4.11
CA GLN A 257 16.79 25.56 5.54
C GLN A 257 15.60 24.62 5.77
N GLU A 258 15.74 23.66 6.68
CA GLU A 258 14.62 22.82 7.08
C GLU A 258 13.54 23.71 7.69
N GLU A 259 12.36 23.78 7.05
CA GLU A 259 11.20 24.41 7.68
C GLU A 259 10.89 23.64 8.97
N GLU A 260 10.96 24.36 10.08
CA GLU A 260 10.60 23.87 11.40
C GLU A 260 9.11 23.49 11.39
N ILE A 261 8.84 22.21 11.51
CA ILE A 261 7.48 21.67 11.45
C ILE A 261 6.77 22.10 12.72
N VAL A 262 5.77 22.96 12.57
CA VAL A 262 4.83 23.28 13.65
C VAL A 262 4.00 22.01 13.91
N LEU A 263 4.33 21.30 14.99
CA LEU A 263 3.50 20.23 15.54
C LEU A 263 2.17 20.87 15.95
N SER A 264 1.12 20.67 15.16
CA SER A 264 -0.23 21.06 15.58
C SER A 264 -0.71 20.09 16.63
N ASP A 265 -1.09 20.61 17.79
CA ASP A 265 -1.66 19.81 18.88
C ASP A 265 -2.81 18.93 18.38
N SER A 266 -2.70 17.66 18.77
CA SER A 266 -3.62 16.57 18.51
C SER A 266 -5.08 16.95 18.72
N VAL A 267 -5.84 17.02 17.63
CA VAL A 267 -7.30 16.92 17.66
C VAL A 267 -7.64 15.46 17.39
N ASN A 268 -8.31 14.80 18.35
CA ASN A 268 -8.88 13.45 18.29
C ASN A 268 -9.26 12.99 16.87
N ALA A 269 -8.29 12.48 16.12
CA ALA A 269 -8.51 12.03 14.76
C ALA A 269 -9.00 10.59 14.82
N THR A 270 -10.18 10.33 14.25
CA THR A 270 -10.68 8.96 14.10
C THR A 270 -9.66 8.14 13.31
N LEU A 271 -9.21 7.03 13.88
CA LEU A 271 -8.28 6.11 13.25
C LEU A 271 -8.88 5.57 11.94
N ARG A 272 -8.21 5.85 10.82
CA ARG A 272 -8.50 5.21 9.54
C ARG A 272 -7.67 3.93 9.45
N ARG A 273 -8.33 2.80 9.18
CA ARG A 273 -7.68 1.48 9.06
C ARG A 273 -7.31 1.08 7.62
N CYS A 274 -7.54 1.98 6.67
CA CYS A 274 -7.09 1.86 5.28
C CYS A 274 -7.06 3.25 4.60
N GLY A 275 -6.45 3.30 3.43
CA GLY A 275 -6.36 4.43 2.55
C GLY A 275 -5.40 5.51 3.00
N LEU A 276 -5.66 6.74 2.55
CA LEU A 276 -4.82 7.87 2.89
C LEU A 276 -4.96 8.22 4.39
N PRO A 277 -3.85 8.23 5.15
CA PRO A 277 -3.87 8.64 6.54
C PRO A 277 -4.30 10.10 6.64
N THR A 278 -4.94 10.44 7.77
CA THR A 278 -5.25 11.83 8.08
C THR A 278 -3.95 12.63 8.23
N TYR A 279 -4.01 13.95 8.10
CA TYR A 279 -2.82 14.78 8.26
C TYR A 279 -2.17 14.57 9.64
N ALA A 280 -2.98 14.59 10.72
CA ALA A 280 -2.49 14.43 12.09
C ALA A 280 -1.80 13.08 12.31
N THR A 281 -2.46 11.97 11.95
CA THR A 281 -1.86 10.63 12.09
C THR A 281 -0.62 10.45 11.22
N TYR A 282 -0.63 11.02 10.01
CA TYR A 282 0.52 10.96 9.12
C TYR A 282 1.74 11.72 9.66
N GLU A 283 1.57 12.97 10.09
CA GLU A 283 2.70 13.76 10.61
C GLU A 283 3.29 13.16 11.88
N HIS A 284 2.45 12.53 12.71
CA HIS A 284 2.90 11.80 13.89
C HIS A 284 3.72 10.56 13.52
N ASP A 285 3.22 9.72 12.60
CA ASP A 285 3.77 8.38 12.37
C ASP A 285 4.82 8.29 11.26
N ARG A 286 4.91 9.28 10.34
CA ARG A 286 5.75 9.16 9.15
C ARG A 286 7.23 8.96 9.45
N TRP A 287 7.72 9.45 10.60
CA TRP A 287 9.11 9.28 11.02
C TRP A 287 9.44 7.85 11.47
N LEU A 288 8.42 7.06 11.80
CA LEU A 288 8.54 5.65 12.17
C LEU A 288 8.57 4.72 10.95
N LEU A 289 8.31 5.21 9.73
CA LEU A 289 8.40 4.41 8.50
C LEU A 289 9.86 4.15 8.11
N THR A 290 10.62 3.47 8.95
CA THR A 290 12.02 3.08 8.68
C THR A 290 12.14 1.56 8.77
N ALA A 291 13.18 0.98 8.16
CA ALA A 291 13.41 -0.46 8.25
C ALA A 291 13.44 -0.97 9.71
N GLU A 292 14.06 -0.21 10.62
CA GLU A 292 14.14 -0.55 12.05
C GLU A 292 12.74 -0.74 12.67
N PHE A 293 11.89 0.29 12.61
CA PHE A 293 10.57 0.26 13.24
C PHE A 293 9.54 -0.58 12.46
N LEU A 294 9.68 -0.70 11.14
CA LEU A 294 8.80 -1.55 10.35
C LEU A 294 8.96 -3.03 10.72
N HIS A 295 10.15 -3.48 11.10
CA HIS A 295 10.40 -4.89 11.44
C HIS A 295 10.27 -5.21 12.94
N CYS A 296 10.10 -4.20 13.81
CA CYS A 296 9.78 -4.40 15.22
C CYS A 296 8.42 -5.09 15.41
N ASP A 297 8.30 -5.92 16.46
CA ASP A 297 7.02 -6.49 16.85
C ASP A 297 6.09 -5.38 17.34
N TYR A 298 4.86 -5.35 16.83
CA TYR A 298 3.88 -4.35 17.23
C TYR A 298 3.62 -4.36 18.75
N SER A 299 3.74 -5.52 19.39
CA SER A 299 3.58 -5.67 20.84
C SER A 299 4.60 -4.87 21.65
N GLU A 300 5.76 -4.57 21.05
CA GLU A 300 6.79 -3.72 21.65
C GLU A 300 6.52 -2.23 21.40
N LEU A 301 5.87 -1.91 20.27
CA LEU A 301 5.59 -0.54 19.84
C LEU A 301 4.25 0.02 20.35
N ASN A 302 3.31 -0.84 20.75
CA ASN A 302 1.93 -0.45 21.05
C ASN A 302 1.76 0.27 22.40
N GLY A 303 2.81 0.36 23.23
CA GLY A 303 2.78 1.03 24.52
C GLY A 303 1.72 0.48 25.49
N GLY A 304 1.35 -0.80 25.37
CA GLY A 304 0.27 -1.42 26.15
C GLY A 304 -1.14 -1.13 25.64
N SER A 305 -1.29 -0.53 24.45
CA SER A 305 -2.59 -0.34 23.78
C SER A 305 -3.30 -1.67 23.58
N ARG A 306 -4.62 -1.67 23.78
CA ARG A 306 -5.51 -2.82 23.50
C ARG A 306 -6.17 -2.74 22.12
N ASP A 307 -5.68 -1.83 21.28
CA ASP A 307 -6.15 -1.62 19.91
C ASP A 307 -4.97 -1.32 18.98
N VAL A 308 -5.23 -1.39 17.67
CA VAL A 308 -4.28 -1.01 16.62
C VAL A 308 -4.03 0.49 16.61
N THR A 309 -2.79 0.91 16.38
CA THR A 309 -2.40 2.32 16.24
C THR A 309 -2.43 2.76 14.78
N SER A 310 -2.36 4.06 14.53
CA SER A 310 -2.21 4.59 13.17
C SER A 310 -0.90 4.17 12.50
N PHE A 311 0.19 4.01 13.27
CA PHE A 311 1.44 3.45 12.75
C PHE A 311 1.26 1.99 12.33
N PHE A 312 0.56 1.17 13.11
CA PHE A 312 0.28 -0.22 12.74
C PHE A 312 -0.50 -0.33 11.43
N VAL A 313 -1.49 0.56 11.22
CA VAL A 313 -2.21 0.62 9.94
C VAL A 313 -1.24 0.91 8.79
N LEU A 314 -0.38 1.91 8.97
CA LEU A 314 0.58 2.32 7.95
C LEU A 314 1.62 1.21 7.65
N GLN A 315 2.09 0.51 8.69
CA GLN A 315 2.96 -0.67 8.60
C GLN A 315 2.26 -1.82 7.87
N SER A 316 0.99 -2.11 8.20
CA SER A 316 0.20 -3.15 7.53
C SER A 316 0.00 -2.84 6.04
N THR A 317 -0.32 -1.58 5.68
CA THR A 317 -0.43 -1.15 4.29
C THR A 317 0.90 -1.24 3.56
N TYR A 318 2.01 -0.86 4.20
CA TYR A 318 3.36 -1.02 3.63
C TYR A 318 3.66 -2.49 3.32
N PHE A 319 3.44 -3.40 4.27
CA PHE A 319 3.68 -4.82 4.06
C PHE A 319 2.74 -5.45 3.02
N ALA A 320 1.53 -4.94 2.86
CA ALA A 320 0.65 -5.40 1.80
C ALA A 320 1.22 -5.07 0.40
N PHE A 321 1.79 -3.88 0.19
CA PHE A 321 2.38 -3.50 -1.11
C PHE A 321 3.79 -4.03 -1.35
N PHE A 322 4.61 -4.16 -0.31
CA PHE A 322 6.05 -4.43 -0.45
C PHE A 322 6.50 -5.78 0.13
N GLY A 323 5.61 -6.51 0.81
CA GLY A 323 5.94 -7.71 1.57
C GLY A 323 6.58 -7.38 2.91
N ARG A 324 6.69 -8.39 3.79
CA ARG A 324 7.49 -8.32 5.00
C ARG A 324 8.95 -8.52 4.60
#